data_AF-A0A7S2BG99-F1
#
_entry.id   AF-A0A7S2BG99-F1
#
_cell.length_a   1.000
_cell.length_b   1.000
_cell.length_c   1.000
_cell.angle_alpha   90.00
_cell.angle_beta   90.00
_cell.angle_gamma   90.00
#
_symmetry.space_group_name_H-M   'P 1'
#
loop_
_entity.id
_entity.type
_entity.pdbx_description
1 polymer ?
#
loop_
_entity_poly.entity_id
_entity_poly.type
_entity_poly.pdbx_seq_one_letter_code
_entity_poly.pdbx_strand_id
1 'polypeptide(L)'
;VGAESDSLQLLAVRELRDAPVDGQLVGGGLEFSHVVQDQRMFATLQIQTFRSWVESQNMLCADIDMMGGLALQTSTYLLTTIRHQTGLNSGLSMADRPWTCAEHRGFCLSNHLVRFACPTTCGCHNLRSGLLDARGCPNSCAGRLAREQAAQPCTDLDVSNDTGWRQYWAEIQAFESERSSDGASIGYAALIQNKLIFGCS
;
A
#
# COMPACT_ATOMS: atom_id res chain seq x y z
N VAL A 1 14.51 -17.02 39.41
CA VAL A 1 13.42 -16.06 39.66
C VAL A 1 13.38 -15.12 38.49
N GLY A 2 12.27 -15.10 37.73
CA GLY A 2 12.02 -14.14 36.65
C GLY A 2 12.16 -14.68 35.23
N ALA A 3 11.26 -15.58 34.82
CA ALA A 3 11.02 -15.90 33.41
C ALA A 3 9.54 -16.25 33.25
N GLU A 4 8.69 -15.25 33.01
CA GLU A 4 7.29 -15.41 32.63
C GLU A 4 6.74 -14.05 32.16
N SER A 5 6.85 -13.73 30.87
CA SER A 5 6.11 -12.60 30.27
C SER A 5 5.98 -12.65 28.73
N ASP A 6 6.05 -13.81 28.07
CA ASP A 6 5.99 -13.88 26.59
C ASP A 6 4.88 -14.80 26.02
N SER A 7 3.92 -15.27 26.83
CA SER A 7 2.93 -16.27 26.37
C SER A 7 1.50 -15.76 26.13
N LEU A 8 1.23 -14.45 26.25
CA LEU A 8 -0.16 -13.95 26.16
C LEU A 8 -0.59 -13.39 24.80
N GLN A 9 0.31 -13.24 23.81
CA GLN A 9 -0.09 -12.70 22.48
C GLN A 9 -0.30 -13.75 21.38
N LEU A 10 0.10 -15.01 21.60
CA LEU A 10 -0.01 -16.08 20.60
C LEU A 10 -1.31 -16.91 20.68
N LEU A 11 -2.10 -16.75 21.75
CA LEU A 11 -3.34 -17.52 21.95
C LEU A 11 -4.56 -16.93 21.23
N ALA A 12 -4.59 -15.63 20.95
CA ALA A 12 -5.74 -14.99 20.31
C ALA A 12 -5.88 -15.29 18.80
N VAL A 13 -4.79 -15.71 18.14
CA VAL A 13 -4.80 -15.98 16.68
C VAL A 13 -5.15 -17.44 16.37
N ARG A 14 -5.03 -18.35 17.34
CA ARG A 14 -5.20 -19.79 17.10
C ARG A 14 -6.67 -20.25 17.17
N GLU A 15 -7.53 -19.53 17.87
CA GLU A 15 -8.95 -19.88 18.06
C GLU A 15 -9.84 -19.59 16.82
N LEU A 16 -9.38 -18.77 15.87
CA LEU A 16 -10.17 -18.42 14.67
C LEU A 16 -10.01 -19.41 13.50
N ARG A 17 -9.14 -20.41 13.61
CA ARG A 17 -8.79 -21.30 12.48
C ARG A 17 -9.61 -22.58 12.41
N ASP A 18 -10.28 -22.98 13.48
CA ASP A 18 -10.95 -24.29 13.59
C ASP A 18 -12.48 -24.22 13.75
N ALA A 19 -13.11 -23.07 13.47
CA ALA A 19 -14.58 -22.98 13.49
C ALA A 19 -15.18 -23.73 12.29
N PRO A 20 -15.96 -24.80 12.49
CA PRO A 20 -16.58 -25.53 11.39
C PRO A 20 -17.61 -24.65 10.68
N VAL A 21 -17.47 -24.52 9.36
CA VAL A 21 -18.40 -23.82 8.47
C VAL A 21 -19.56 -24.75 8.14
N ASP A 22 -20.39 -25.07 9.13
CA ASP A 22 -21.68 -25.72 8.90
C ASP A 22 -22.65 -25.27 9.99
N GLY A 23 -23.37 -24.19 9.71
CA GLY A 23 -24.30 -23.61 10.66
C GLY A 23 -24.99 -22.38 10.09
N GLN A 24 -26.16 -22.62 9.51
CA GLN A 24 -27.11 -21.63 9.05
C GLN A 24 -27.55 -20.72 10.21
N LEU A 25 -26.79 -19.66 10.49
CA LEU A 25 -27.12 -18.67 11.53
C LEU A 25 -27.95 -17.54 10.91
N VAL A 26 -29.26 -17.70 10.99
CA VAL A 26 -30.24 -16.63 10.83
C VAL A 26 -30.35 -15.90 12.17
N GLY A 27 -29.82 -14.68 12.24
CA GLY A 27 -30.12 -13.72 13.31
C GLY A 27 -28.99 -13.43 14.30
N GLY A 28 -28.12 -12.46 13.96
CA GLY A 28 -27.06 -11.99 14.86
C GLY A 28 -26.28 -10.79 14.29
N GLY A 29 -26.99 -9.74 13.86
CA GLY A 29 -26.42 -8.62 13.10
C GLY A 29 -25.66 -7.55 13.89
N LEU A 30 -25.46 -7.70 15.21
CA LEU A 30 -24.88 -6.63 16.04
C LEU A 30 -23.47 -6.90 16.58
N GLU A 31 -22.97 -8.14 16.60
CA GLU A 31 -21.61 -8.43 17.12
C GLU A 31 -20.51 -8.31 16.07
N PHE A 32 -20.80 -8.54 14.78
CA PHE A 32 -19.79 -8.44 13.73
C PHE A 32 -19.30 -7.01 13.46
N SER A 33 -20.10 -5.99 13.79
CA SER A 33 -19.73 -4.59 13.55
C SER A 33 -18.58 -4.12 14.45
N HIS A 34 -18.44 -4.68 15.66
CA HIS A 34 -17.40 -4.25 16.61
C HIS A 34 -16.01 -4.75 16.24
N VAL A 35 -15.90 -5.99 15.74
CA VAL A 35 -14.60 -6.60 15.36
C VAL A 35 -13.97 -5.89 14.15
N VAL A 36 -14.77 -5.47 13.18
CA VAL A 36 -14.28 -4.75 11.98
C VAL A 36 -13.84 -3.32 12.32
N GLN A 37 -14.50 -2.67 13.27
CA GLN A 37 -14.15 -1.32 13.71
C GLN A 37 -12.79 -1.30 14.44
N ASP A 38 -12.48 -2.36 15.18
CA ASP A 38 -11.23 -2.50 15.93
C ASP A 38 -10.01 -2.69 15.01
N GLN A 39 -10.15 -3.48 13.93
CA GLN A 39 -9.07 -3.68 12.96
C GLN A 39 -8.66 -2.38 12.23
N ARG A 40 -9.61 -1.49 11.93
CA ARG A 40 -9.31 -0.20 11.28
C ARG A 40 -8.55 0.75 12.20
N MET A 41 -8.91 0.78 13.49
CA MET A 41 -8.18 1.58 14.48
C MET A 41 -6.75 1.09 14.62
N PHE A 42 -6.55 -0.23 14.69
CA PHE A 42 -5.23 -0.82 14.85
C PHE A 42 -4.30 -0.52 13.65
N ALA A 43 -4.81 -0.69 12.43
CA ALA A 43 -4.07 -0.34 11.22
C ALA A 43 -3.70 1.15 11.17
N THR A 44 -4.60 2.04 11.60
CA THR A 44 -4.35 3.49 11.65
C THR A 44 -3.25 3.83 12.64
N LEU A 45 -3.31 3.25 13.85
CA LEU A 45 -2.32 3.49 14.90
C LEU A 45 -0.92 3.04 14.44
N GLN A 46 -0.84 1.92 13.73
CA GLN A 46 0.41 1.38 13.23
C GLN A 46 1.00 2.18 12.09
N ILE A 47 0.16 2.66 11.17
CA ILE A 47 0.60 3.60 10.13
C ILE A 47 1.20 4.84 10.79
N GLN A 48 0.57 5.36 11.85
CA GLN A 48 1.08 6.52 12.57
C GLN A 48 2.39 6.23 13.31
N THR A 49 2.46 5.15 14.09
CA THR A 49 3.69 4.77 14.81
C THR A 49 4.83 4.51 13.85
N PHE A 50 4.56 3.78 12.76
CA PHE A 50 5.56 3.51 11.75
C PHE A 50 5.97 4.79 11.02
N ARG A 51 5.02 5.66 10.65
CA ARG A 51 5.33 6.96 10.06
C ARG A 51 6.22 7.80 10.96
N SER A 52 5.91 7.91 12.26
CA SER A 52 6.75 8.63 13.21
C SER A 52 8.14 8.02 13.31
N TRP A 53 8.26 6.69 13.29
CA TRP A 53 9.57 6.03 13.25
C TRP A 53 10.34 6.38 11.97
N VAL A 54 9.73 6.26 10.79
CA VAL A 54 10.33 6.61 9.49
C VAL A 54 10.79 8.06 9.45
N GLU A 55 9.95 8.97 9.90
CA GLU A 55 10.27 10.40 9.98
C GLU A 55 11.40 10.65 10.99
N SER A 56 11.41 9.95 12.13
CA SER A 56 12.47 10.09 13.15
C SER A 56 13.84 9.59 12.67
N GLN A 57 13.87 8.55 11.84
CA GLN A 57 15.12 7.99 11.31
C GLN A 57 15.64 8.80 10.13
N ASN A 58 15.01 9.94 9.80
CA ASN A 58 15.28 10.73 8.59
C ASN A 58 15.37 9.82 7.37
N MET A 59 14.48 8.81 7.30
CA MET A 59 14.59 7.82 6.24
C MET A 59 14.39 8.54 4.92
N LEU A 60 15.49 8.54 4.15
CA LEU A 60 15.50 8.98 2.78
C LEU A 60 14.40 8.21 2.04
N CYS A 61 13.88 8.81 0.98
CA CYS A 61 12.95 8.13 0.09
C CYS A 61 13.64 6.88 -0.51
N ALA A 62 13.54 5.76 0.19
CA ALA A 62 14.27 4.52 -0.02
C ALA A 62 13.42 3.34 0.48
N ASP A 63 13.57 2.20 -0.17
CA ASP A 63 12.86 0.98 0.18
C ASP A 63 13.38 0.37 1.48
N ILE A 64 12.48 -0.23 2.26
CA ILE A 64 12.82 -0.78 3.58
C ILE A 64 13.79 -1.96 3.53
N ASP A 65 13.80 -2.71 2.43
CA ASP A 65 14.75 -3.80 2.20
C ASP A 65 16.18 -3.31 1.90
N MET A 66 16.35 -2.03 1.57
CA MET A 66 17.66 -1.40 1.41
C MET A 66 18.28 -0.93 2.74
N MET A 67 17.51 -0.91 3.84
CA MET A 67 17.93 -0.33 5.12
C MET A 67 18.61 -1.35 6.06
N GLY A 68 18.80 -2.59 5.60
CA GLY A 68 19.45 -3.66 6.35
C GLY A 68 18.56 -4.36 7.38
N GLY A 69 19.15 -5.31 8.13
CA GLY A 69 18.40 -6.24 8.98
C GLY A 69 17.64 -5.60 10.14
N LEU A 70 18.17 -4.53 10.74
CA LEU A 70 17.52 -3.87 11.89
C LEU A 70 16.18 -3.23 11.50
N ALA A 71 16.12 -2.58 10.33
CA ALA A 71 14.89 -1.98 9.82
C ALA A 71 13.82 -3.05 9.56
N LEU A 72 14.21 -4.22 9.04
CA LEU A 72 13.29 -5.34 8.84
C LEU A 72 12.76 -5.88 10.17
N GLN A 73 13.60 -5.96 11.21
CA GLN A 73 13.20 -6.43 12.54
C GLN A 73 12.21 -5.47 13.21
N THR A 74 12.50 -4.17 13.23
CA THR A 74 11.60 -3.16 13.83
C THR A 74 10.28 -3.02 13.09
N SER A 75 10.25 -3.44 11.82
CA SER A 75 9.10 -3.31 10.93
C SER A 75 8.34 -4.61 10.72
N THR A 76 8.71 -5.69 11.42
CA THR A 76 8.12 -7.03 11.25
C THR A 76 6.60 -7.00 11.23
N TYR A 77 6.00 -6.22 12.13
CA TYR A 77 4.55 -6.09 12.20
C TYR A 77 3.96 -5.51 10.90
N LEU A 78 4.47 -4.36 10.45
CA LEU A 78 4.02 -3.72 9.20
C LEU A 78 4.13 -4.70 8.02
N LEU A 79 5.28 -5.34 7.87
CA LEU A 79 5.55 -6.25 6.75
C LEU A 79 4.62 -7.48 6.79
N THR A 80 4.28 -7.96 7.98
CA THR A 80 3.30 -9.04 8.16
C THR A 80 1.90 -8.59 7.77
N THR A 81 1.50 -7.37 8.15
CA THR A 81 0.21 -6.79 7.71
C THR A 81 0.14 -6.66 6.20
N ILE A 82 1.23 -6.23 5.55
CA ILE A 82 1.25 -6.14 4.10
C ILE A 82 1.09 -7.52 3.46
N ARG A 83 1.84 -8.54 3.92
CA ARG A 83 1.69 -9.93 3.43
C ARG A 83 0.27 -10.45 3.57
N HIS A 84 -0.36 -10.16 4.70
CA HIS A 84 -1.74 -10.54 4.94
C HIS A 84 -2.69 -9.84 3.95
N GLN A 85 -2.55 -8.53 3.75
CA GLN A 85 -3.41 -7.75 2.87
C GLN A 85 -3.23 -8.09 1.38
N THR A 86 -2.01 -8.40 0.95
CA THR A 86 -1.72 -8.75 -0.45
C THR A 86 -1.93 -10.23 -0.73
N GLY A 87 -2.02 -11.07 0.31
CA GLY A 87 -1.99 -12.53 0.22
C GLY A 87 -0.61 -13.10 -0.14
N LEU A 88 0.34 -12.25 -0.55
CA LEU A 88 1.66 -12.69 -0.96
C LEU A 88 2.48 -13.12 0.26
N ASN A 89 2.98 -14.36 0.26
CA ASN A 89 3.74 -14.95 1.36
C ASN A 89 2.98 -14.96 2.71
N SER A 90 1.64 -14.90 2.69
CA SER A 90 0.83 -14.96 3.91
C SER A 90 1.10 -16.27 4.66
N GLY A 91 1.31 -16.17 5.98
CA GLY A 91 1.63 -17.31 6.85
C GLY A 91 3.10 -17.74 6.87
N LEU A 92 3.98 -17.15 6.05
CA LEU A 92 5.43 -17.39 6.10
C LEU A 92 6.10 -16.38 7.04
N SER A 93 7.06 -16.86 7.84
CA SER A 93 7.87 -15.99 8.69
C SER A 93 8.80 -15.10 7.86
N MET A 94 9.31 -14.04 8.46
CA MET A 94 10.34 -13.18 7.85
C MET A 94 11.70 -13.90 7.70
N ALA A 95 11.92 -14.99 8.44
CA ALA A 95 13.12 -15.82 8.32
C ALA A 95 13.03 -16.79 7.13
N ASP A 96 11.87 -17.43 6.94
CA ASP A 96 11.66 -18.39 5.84
C ASP A 96 11.58 -17.70 4.48
N ARG A 97 10.91 -16.53 4.46
CA ARG A 97 10.87 -15.65 3.32
C ARG A 97 11.25 -14.26 3.77
N PRO A 98 12.46 -13.78 3.49
CA PRO A 98 12.80 -12.37 3.71
C PRO A 98 11.91 -11.44 2.90
N TRP A 99 11.66 -10.24 3.40
CA TRP A 99 10.90 -9.24 2.66
C TRP A 99 11.73 -8.62 1.54
N THR A 100 11.13 -8.45 0.37
CA THR A 100 11.68 -7.62 -0.71
C THR A 100 10.59 -6.75 -1.30
N CYS A 101 10.95 -5.52 -1.64
CA CYS A 101 10.03 -4.58 -2.27
C CYS A 101 9.71 -4.97 -3.71
N ALA A 102 10.66 -5.60 -4.41
CA ALA A 102 10.46 -6.09 -5.77
C ALA A 102 9.28 -7.07 -5.90
N GLU A 103 9.13 -7.99 -4.95
CA GLU A 103 8.01 -8.95 -4.91
C GLU A 103 6.64 -8.29 -4.76
N HIS A 104 6.60 -7.11 -4.14
CA HIS A 104 5.37 -6.41 -3.82
C HIS A 104 5.01 -5.32 -4.84
N ARG A 105 5.79 -5.16 -5.91
CA ARG A 105 5.59 -4.10 -6.91
C ARG A 105 4.19 -4.10 -7.52
N GLY A 106 3.61 -5.27 -7.77
CA GLY A 106 2.25 -5.40 -8.32
C GLY A 106 1.16 -4.84 -7.41
N PHE A 107 1.44 -4.65 -6.13
CA PHE A 107 0.50 -4.14 -5.12
C PHE A 107 0.71 -2.66 -4.81
N CYS A 108 1.66 -1.99 -5.47
CA CYS A 108 1.90 -0.56 -5.26
C CYS A 108 0.63 0.26 -5.51
N LEU A 109 -0.25 -0.15 -6.42
CA LEU A 109 -1.49 0.60 -6.68
C LEU A 109 -2.55 0.39 -5.61
N SER A 110 -2.80 -0.86 -5.25
CA SER A 110 -3.93 -1.25 -4.41
C SER A 110 -3.61 -1.18 -2.91
N ASN A 111 -2.34 -0.98 -2.53
CA ASN A 111 -1.91 -1.03 -1.15
C ASN A 111 -0.97 0.13 -0.77
N HIS A 112 -1.52 1.11 -0.04
CA HIS A 112 -0.76 2.26 0.43
C HIS A 112 0.36 1.91 1.43
N LEU A 113 0.26 0.79 2.16
CA LEU A 113 1.33 0.33 3.04
C LEU A 113 2.55 -0.15 2.24
N VAL A 114 2.31 -0.76 1.06
CA VAL A 114 3.39 -1.12 0.13
C VAL A 114 4.09 0.14 -0.37
N ARG A 115 3.33 1.17 -0.80
CA ARG A 115 3.93 2.47 -1.19
C ARG A 115 4.76 3.08 -0.07
N PHE A 116 4.32 2.91 1.17
CA PHE A 116 4.98 3.47 2.33
C PHE A 116 6.27 2.74 2.69
N ALA A 117 6.26 1.40 2.66
CA ALA A 117 7.41 0.56 2.92
C ALA A 117 8.41 0.53 1.75
N CYS A 118 7.92 0.71 0.53
CA CYS A 118 8.65 0.56 -0.72
C CYS A 118 8.49 1.78 -1.64
N PRO A 119 8.82 3.00 -1.19
CA PRO A 119 8.55 4.21 -1.93
C PRO A 119 9.37 4.33 -3.22
N THR A 120 10.59 3.78 -3.28
CA THR A 120 11.38 3.83 -4.52
C THR A 120 10.88 2.81 -5.52
N THR A 121 10.58 1.59 -5.09
CA THR A 121 10.02 0.55 -5.96
C THR A 121 8.64 0.94 -6.51
N CYS A 122 7.82 1.59 -5.69
CA CYS A 122 6.50 2.09 -6.10
C CYS A 122 6.54 3.43 -6.83
N GLY A 123 7.70 4.09 -6.94
CA GLY A 123 7.85 5.31 -7.73
C GLY A 123 7.39 6.60 -7.05
N CYS A 124 7.28 6.63 -5.72
CA CYS A 124 6.91 7.83 -4.94
C CYS A 124 7.83 9.04 -5.14
N HIS A 125 9.04 8.83 -5.66
CA HIS A 125 10.00 9.90 -5.98
C HIS A 125 10.01 10.27 -7.45
N ASN A 126 9.30 9.53 -8.32
CA ASN A 126 9.39 9.65 -9.76
C ASN A 126 8.06 10.16 -10.32
N LEU A 127 8.09 11.34 -10.95
CA LEU A 127 6.93 11.96 -11.60
C LEU A 127 6.33 11.11 -12.72
N ARG A 128 7.15 10.26 -13.35
CA ARG A 128 6.76 9.37 -14.45
C ARG A 128 6.45 7.96 -13.96
N SER A 129 6.26 7.76 -12.66
CA SER A 129 5.83 6.45 -12.11
C SER A 129 4.40 6.07 -12.52
N GLY A 130 3.59 7.08 -12.86
CA GLY A 130 2.18 6.89 -13.15
C GLY A 130 1.30 6.86 -11.91
N LEU A 131 1.83 7.16 -10.72
CA LEU A 131 1.01 7.31 -9.52
C LEU A 131 0.04 8.47 -9.66
N LEU A 132 -1.26 8.22 -9.45
CA LEU A 132 -2.28 9.26 -9.47
C LEU A 132 -2.12 10.25 -8.30
N ASP A 133 -1.75 9.73 -7.14
CA ASP A 133 -1.51 10.52 -5.95
C ASP A 133 -0.35 9.95 -5.11
N ALA A 134 0.15 10.79 -4.20
CA ALA A 134 1.19 10.42 -3.25
C ALA A 134 0.62 9.76 -1.98
N ARG A 135 -0.64 9.29 -1.95
CA ARG A 135 -1.18 8.61 -0.76
C ARG A 135 -0.40 7.32 -0.53
N GLY A 136 0.06 7.16 0.71
CA GLY A 136 0.95 6.08 1.10
C GLY A 136 2.42 6.37 0.84
N CYS A 137 2.80 7.43 0.14
CA CYS A 137 4.20 7.81 0.01
C CYS A 137 4.70 8.55 1.28
N PRO A 138 5.94 8.31 1.74
CA PRO A 138 6.54 9.08 2.81
C PRO A 138 6.72 10.56 2.43
N ASN A 139 6.56 11.46 3.41
CA ASN A 139 6.76 12.91 3.22
C ASN A 139 8.17 13.25 2.71
N SER A 140 9.18 12.44 3.07
CA SER A 140 10.56 12.60 2.60
C SER A 140 10.70 12.43 1.08
N CYS A 141 9.79 11.71 0.42
CA CYS A 141 9.75 11.59 -1.04
C CYS A 141 9.19 12.83 -1.72
N ALA A 142 8.23 13.53 -1.08
CA ALA A 142 7.57 14.69 -1.67
C ALA A 142 8.55 15.82 -2.01
N GLY A 143 9.52 16.08 -1.12
CA GLY A 143 10.56 17.09 -1.37
C GLY A 143 11.46 16.76 -2.55
N ARG A 144 11.73 15.48 -2.82
CA ARG A 144 12.50 15.05 -4.00
C ARG A 144 11.68 15.21 -5.27
N LEU A 145 10.42 14.76 -5.23
CA LEU A 145 9.48 14.89 -6.35
C LEU A 145 9.30 16.36 -6.76
N ALA A 146 9.10 17.26 -5.80
CA ALA A 146 8.94 18.69 -6.06
C ALA A 146 10.18 19.31 -6.75
N ARG A 147 11.39 18.89 -6.35
CA ARG A 147 12.63 19.33 -7.00
C ARG A 147 12.77 18.77 -8.41
N GLU A 148 12.46 17.49 -8.60
CA GLU A 148 12.46 16.86 -9.92
C GLU A 148 11.45 17.54 -10.85
N GLN A 149 10.30 17.97 -10.32
CA GLN A 149 9.24 18.66 -11.07
C GLN A 149 9.66 20.07 -11.47
N ALA A 150 10.23 20.83 -10.52
CA ALA A 150 10.74 22.17 -10.77
C ALA A 150 11.89 22.19 -11.79
N ALA A 151 12.60 21.06 -11.96
CA ALA A 151 13.67 20.92 -12.94
C ALA A 151 13.19 20.52 -14.34
N GLN A 152 11.93 20.10 -14.51
CA GLN A 152 11.42 19.72 -15.84
C GLN A 152 11.06 20.97 -16.68
N PRO A 153 11.39 20.97 -17.98
CA PRO A 153 10.94 22.02 -18.88
C PRO A 153 9.40 22.00 -19.01
N CYS A 154 8.80 23.19 -19.13
CA CYS A 154 7.37 23.32 -19.41
C CYS A 154 7.13 23.08 -20.91
N THR A 155 7.15 21.82 -21.31
CA THR A 155 6.89 21.38 -22.69
C THR A 155 6.08 20.10 -22.66
N ASP A 156 5.17 19.94 -23.62
CA ASP A 156 4.41 18.70 -23.76
C ASP A 156 5.36 17.53 -24.02
N LEU A 157 5.25 16.50 -23.19
CA LEU A 157 6.01 15.27 -23.34
C LEU A 157 5.29 14.35 -24.33
N ASP A 158 6.05 13.71 -25.22
CA ASP A 158 5.54 12.56 -25.97
C ASP A 158 5.44 11.36 -25.00
N VAL A 159 4.20 11.10 -24.57
CA VAL A 159 3.86 10.05 -23.60
C VAL A 159 3.19 8.83 -24.24
N SER A 160 3.09 8.80 -25.57
CA SER A 160 2.39 7.74 -26.32
C SER A 160 2.90 6.32 -25.99
N ASN A 161 4.20 6.20 -25.71
CA ASN A 161 4.87 4.95 -25.33
C ASN A 161 5.34 4.92 -23.86
N ASP A 162 4.95 5.89 -23.05
CA ASP A 162 5.34 5.96 -21.65
C ASP A 162 4.50 4.98 -20.80
N THR A 163 5.16 4.07 -20.10
CA THR A 163 4.48 3.07 -19.24
C THR A 163 3.82 3.72 -18.03
N GLY A 164 4.41 4.78 -17.47
CA GLY A 164 3.84 5.54 -16.37
C GLY A 164 2.58 6.30 -16.80
N TRP A 165 2.53 6.83 -18.02
CA TRP A 165 1.32 7.44 -18.56
C TRP A 165 0.15 6.45 -18.63
N ARG A 166 0.41 5.24 -19.14
CA ARG A 166 -0.59 4.17 -19.17
C ARG A 166 -1.04 3.77 -17.78
N GLN A 167 -0.09 3.68 -16.84
CA GLN A 167 -0.36 3.36 -15.44
C GLN A 167 -1.24 4.43 -14.76
N TYR A 168 -0.96 5.71 -14.99
CA TYR A 168 -1.75 6.83 -14.46
C TYR A 168 -3.21 6.76 -14.87
N TRP A 169 -3.47 6.53 -16.16
CA TRP A 169 -4.84 6.43 -16.65
C TRP A 169 -5.55 5.15 -16.18
N ALA A 170 -4.81 4.06 -15.95
CA ALA A 170 -5.36 2.88 -15.32
C ALA A 170 -5.79 3.16 -13.86
N GLU A 171 -5.02 3.97 -13.10
CA GLU A 171 -5.41 4.40 -11.75
C GLU A 171 -6.65 5.31 -11.76
N ILE A 172 -6.72 6.28 -12.68
CA ILE A 172 -7.92 7.10 -12.87
C ILE A 172 -9.13 6.21 -13.17
N GLN A 173 -8.99 5.23 -14.06
CA GLN A 173 -10.07 4.33 -14.43
C GLN A 173 -10.57 3.53 -13.21
N ALA A 174 -9.64 2.97 -12.41
CA ALA A 174 -9.96 2.25 -11.19
C ALA A 174 -10.68 3.15 -10.17
N PHE A 175 -10.14 4.34 -9.92
CA PHE A 175 -10.72 5.32 -9.00
C PHE A 175 -12.15 5.73 -9.40
N GLU A 176 -12.38 6.01 -10.68
CA GLU A 176 -13.70 6.36 -11.18
C GLU A 176 -14.68 5.19 -11.10
N SER A 177 -14.22 3.96 -11.30
CA SER A 177 -15.05 2.75 -11.18
C SER A 177 -15.54 2.51 -9.75
N GLU A 178 -14.72 2.81 -8.74
CA GLU A 178 -15.11 2.71 -7.33
C GLU A 178 -16.12 3.79 -6.93
N ARG A 179 -15.99 4.99 -7.51
CA ARG A 179 -16.84 6.13 -7.21
C ARG A 179 -18.20 6.09 -7.94
N SER A 180 -18.25 5.48 -9.13
CA SER A 180 -19.40 5.54 -10.03
C SER A 180 -20.51 4.53 -9.74
N SER A 181 -20.89 4.31 -8.49
CA SER A 181 -22.07 3.49 -8.13
C SER A 181 -23.38 3.94 -8.81
N ASP A 182 -23.40 5.16 -9.36
CA ASP A 182 -24.59 5.84 -9.88
C ASP A 182 -24.59 6.09 -11.41
N GLY A 183 -23.74 5.39 -12.19
CA GLY A 183 -23.84 5.41 -13.67
C GLY A 183 -23.15 6.57 -14.40
N ALA A 184 -22.33 7.38 -13.72
CA ALA A 184 -21.56 8.47 -14.31
C ALA A 184 -20.31 8.05 -15.14
N SER A 185 -20.04 6.74 -15.29
CA SER A 185 -18.75 6.24 -15.80
C SER A 185 -18.54 6.36 -17.32
N ILE A 186 -19.60 6.58 -18.11
CA ILE A 186 -19.51 6.52 -19.59
C ILE A 186 -18.63 7.65 -20.16
N GLY A 187 -18.63 8.84 -19.53
CA GLY A 187 -17.85 9.99 -20.02
C GLY A 187 -16.34 9.83 -19.85
N TYR A 188 -15.89 9.25 -18.74
CA TYR A 188 -14.46 9.11 -18.44
C TYR A 188 -13.77 8.07 -19.32
N ALA A 189 -14.46 6.98 -19.68
CA ALA A 189 -13.88 5.93 -20.51
C ALA A 189 -13.41 6.46 -21.88
N ALA A 190 -14.22 7.29 -22.54
CA ALA A 190 -13.86 7.89 -23.82
C ALA A 190 -12.67 8.87 -23.69
N LEU A 191 -12.65 9.67 -22.62
CA LEU A 191 -11.54 10.58 -22.33
C LEU A 191 -10.23 9.81 -22.11
N ILE A 192 -10.26 8.77 -21.29
CA ILE A 192 -9.11 7.91 -21.01
C ILE A 192 -8.55 7.31 -22.30
N GLN A 193 -9.42 6.74 -23.15
CA GLN A 193 -8.98 6.14 -24.42
C GLN A 193 -8.34 7.18 -25.35
N ASN A 194 -8.93 8.38 -25.47
CA ASN A 194 -8.33 9.46 -26.24
C ASN A 194 -6.95 9.84 -25.69
N LYS A 195 -6.78 9.96 -24.37
CA LYS A 195 -5.49 10.31 -23.76
C LYS A 195 -4.44 9.20 -23.87
N LEU A 196 -4.85 7.92 -23.92
CA LEU A 196 -3.94 6.81 -24.20
C LEU A 196 -3.48 6.76 -25.66
N ILE A 197 -4.29 7.21 -26.62
CA ILE A 197 -3.97 7.20 -28.05
C ILE A 197 -3.19 8.45 -28.46
N PHE A 198 -3.65 9.63 -28.04
CA PHE A 198 -3.13 10.93 -28.49
C PHE A 198 -2.17 11.59 -27.50
N GLY A 199 -1.92 10.96 -26.35
CA GLY A 199 -1.04 11.49 -25.31
C GLY A 199 -1.58 12.75 -24.65
N CYS A 200 -0.72 13.76 -24.47
CA CYS A 200 -1.10 15.01 -23.80
C CYS A 200 -1.98 15.94 -24.65
N SER A 201 -2.01 15.76 -25.97
CA SER A 201 -2.73 16.63 -26.93
C SER A 201 -4.26 16.60 -26.80
#